data_AF-A0A3A8ASE7-F1
#
_entry.id   AF-A0A3A8ASE7-F1
#
_cell.length_a   1.000
_cell.length_b   1.000
_cell.length_c   1.000
_cell.angle_alpha   90.00
_cell.angle_beta   90.00
_cell.angle_gamma   90.00
#
_symmetry.space_group_name_H-M   'P 1'
#
loop_
_entity.id
_entity.type
_entity.pdbx_description
1 polymer ?
#
loop_
_entity_poly.entity_id
_entity_poly.type
_entity_poly.pdbx_seq_one_letter_code
_entity_poly.pdbx_strand_id
1 'polypeptide(L)'
;MSRQDPTGLGEVAGLLFETEQAKLRDLMRREAELRRALAELDDHRKAAAALPPTQLSAPRAVGADLLWQGWVGRRRAELNTELAQVLVRKAGRMNDLRRAFGRKAAIDELGNRARAEAREAAGKRREDAVQALGVMRPGG
;
A
#
# COMPACT_ATOMS: atom_id res chain seq x y z
N MET A 1 -11.22 25.50 25.96
CA MET A 1 -10.25 24.92 25.01
C MET A 1 -10.70 23.49 24.71
N SER A 2 -11.11 23.21 23.47
CA SER A 2 -11.75 21.95 23.10
C SER A 2 -10.79 20.78 23.34
N ARG A 3 -11.16 19.83 24.21
CA ARG A 3 -10.47 18.54 24.30
C ARG A 3 -10.66 17.86 22.95
N GLN A 4 -9.64 17.85 22.11
CA GLN A 4 -9.64 17.02 20.92
C GLN A 4 -9.77 15.57 21.40
N ASP A 5 -10.86 14.90 21.03
CA ASP A 5 -11.11 13.52 21.38
C ASP A 5 -10.09 12.64 20.64
N PRO A 6 -9.10 12.05 21.36
CA PRO A 6 -8.04 11.28 20.73
C PRO A 6 -8.57 10.03 20.00
N THR A 7 -9.77 9.58 20.36
CA THR A 7 -10.44 8.42 19.77
C THR A 7 -10.85 8.69 18.33
N GLY A 8 -11.50 9.83 18.06
CA GLY A 8 -11.92 10.20 16.70
C GLY A 8 -10.74 10.49 15.77
N LEU A 9 -9.63 11.03 16.30
CA LEU A 9 -8.41 11.22 15.52
C LEU A 9 -7.75 9.89 15.12
N GLY A 10 -7.79 8.89 16.01
CA GLY A 10 -7.28 7.55 15.74
C GLY A 10 -8.04 6.85 14.61
N GLU A 11 -9.37 6.92 14.65
CA GLU A 11 -10.24 6.34 13.61
C GLU A 11 -9.98 6.96 12.23
N VAL A 12 -9.94 8.29 12.14
CA VAL A 12 -9.66 9.00 10.88
C VAL A 12 -8.26 8.65 10.35
N ALA A 13 -7.26 8.57 11.22
CA ALA A 13 -5.91 8.19 10.82
C ALA A 13 -5.83 6.73 10.33
N GLY A 14 -6.58 5.83 10.95
CA GLY A 14 -6.74 4.44 10.50
C GLY A 14 -7.35 4.36 9.09
N LEU A 15 -8.49 5.03 8.88
CA LEU A 15 -9.17 5.06 7.58
C LEU A 15 -8.30 5.64 6.46
N LEU A 16 -7.54 6.70 6.74
CA LEU A 16 -6.59 7.28 5.80
C LEU A 16 -5.48 6.29 5.42
N PHE A 17 -4.93 5.58 6.40
CA PHE A 17 -3.91 4.56 6.16
C PHE A 17 -4.46 3.40 5.30
N GLU A 18 -5.64 2.89 5.62
CA GLU A 18 -6.29 1.83 4.85
C GLU A 18 -6.59 2.26 3.41
N THR A 19 -7.02 3.50 3.22
CA THR A 19 -7.29 4.08 1.90
C THR A 19 -6.03 4.16 1.05
N GLU A 20 -4.91 4.65 1.61
CA GLU A 20 -3.63 4.68 0.87
C GLU A 20 -3.09 3.27 0.60
N GLN A 21 -3.33 2.32 1.50
CA GLN A 21 -2.96 0.92 1.29
C GLN A 21 -3.76 0.30 0.14
N ALA A 22 -5.06 0.58 0.04
CA ALA A 22 -5.92 0.11 -1.06
C ALA A 22 -5.43 0.64 -2.42
N LYS A 23 -5.15 1.94 -2.51
CA LYS A 23 -4.61 2.57 -3.74
C LYS A 23 -3.28 1.94 -4.16
N LEU A 24 -2.41 1.60 -3.20
CA LEU A 24 -1.15 0.93 -3.50
C LEU A 24 -1.36 -0.50 -4.03
N ARG A 25 -2.31 -1.26 -3.47
CA ARG A 25 -2.65 -2.59 -3.95
C ARG A 25 -3.11 -2.57 -5.41
N ASP A 26 -3.92 -1.59 -5.80
CA ASP A 26 -4.36 -1.45 -7.19
C ASP A 26 -3.18 -1.20 -8.14
N LEU A 27 -2.21 -0.36 -7.73
CA LEU A 27 -0.99 -0.14 -8.51
C LEU A 27 -0.12 -1.40 -8.61
N MET A 28 -0.01 -2.19 -7.53
CA MET A 28 0.72 -3.45 -7.55
C MET A 28 0.06 -4.49 -8.47
N ARG A 29 -1.27 -4.55 -8.48
CA ARG A 29 -2.01 -5.40 -9.43
C ARG A 29 -1.73 -5.00 -10.87
N ARG A 30 -1.82 -3.69 -11.18
CA ARG A 30 -1.54 -3.19 -12.54
C ARG A 30 -0.09 -3.43 -12.96
N GLU A 31 0.87 -3.28 -12.04
CA GLU A 31 2.27 -3.61 -12.30
C GLU A 31 2.46 -5.09 -12.68
N ALA A 32 1.82 -5.99 -11.94
CA ALA A 32 1.88 -7.43 -12.21
C ALA A 32 1.27 -7.78 -13.57
N GLU A 33 0.12 -7.18 -13.92
CA GLU A 33 -0.52 -7.35 -15.23
C GLU A 33 0.41 -6.91 -16.37
N LEU A 34 1.03 -5.74 -16.26
CA LEU A 34 1.93 -5.20 -17.29
C LEU A 34 3.19 -6.06 -17.45
N ARG A 35 3.79 -6.51 -16.34
CA ARG A 35 4.94 -7.42 -16.38
C ARG A 35 4.60 -8.76 -17.02
N ARG A 36 3.41 -9.30 -16.72
CA ARG A 36 2.91 -10.52 -17.35
C ARG A 36 2.72 -10.34 -18.85
N ALA A 37 2.10 -9.24 -19.29
CA ALA A 37 1.92 -8.95 -20.71
C ALA A 37 3.25 -8.81 -21.46
N LEU A 38 4.27 -8.20 -20.82
CA LEU A 38 5.62 -8.12 -21.37
C LEU A 38 6.27 -9.51 -21.51
N ALA A 39 6.12 -10.37 -20.50
CA ALA A 39 6.64 -11.74 -20.54
C ALA A 39 5.97 -12.57 -21.65
N GLU A 40 4.64 -12.49 -21.75
CA GLU A 40 3.87 -13.16 -22.80
C GLU A 40 4.31 -12.68 -24.20
N LEU A 41 4.50 -11.38 -24.38
CA LEU A 41 5.01 -10.81 -25.64
C LEU A 41 6.42 -11.32 -25.99
N ASP A 42 7.32 -11.39 -25.01
CA ASP A 42 8.68 -11.89 -25.20
C ASP A 42 8.69 -13.40 -25.51
N ASP A 43 7.81 -14.18 -24.90
CA ASP A 43 7.69 -15.62 -25.16
C ASP A 43 7.13 -15.91 -26.55
N HIS A 44 6.12 -15.14 -26.99
CA HIS A 44 5.59 -15.23 -28.36
C HIS A 44 6.67 -14.89 -29.40
N ARG A 45 7.50 -13.88 -29.13
CA ARG A 45 8.64 -13.51 -29.99
C ARG A 45 9.67 -14.65 -30.07
N LYS A 46 10.02 -15.27 -28.95
CA LYS A 46 10.98 -16.40 -28.92
C LYS A 46 10.42 -17.62 -29.65
N ALA A 47 9.15 -17.94 -29.44
CA ALA A 47 8.48 -19.05 -30.13
C ALA A 47 8.47 -18.85 -31.65
N ALA A 48 8.19 -17.63 -32.11
CA ALA A 48 8.24 -17.30 -33.54
C ALA A 48 9.65 -17.42 -34.12
N ALA A 49 10.69 -17.01 -33.37
CA ALA A 49 12.09 -17.12 -33.78
C ALA A 49 12.62 -18.57 -33.81
N ALA A 50 11.98 -19.49 -33.07
CA ALA A 50 12.38 -20.90 -33.00
C ALA A 50 11.78 -21.76 -34.13
N LEU A 51 10.91 -21.20 -34.98
CA LEU A 51 10.29 -21.93 -36.09
C LEU A 51 11.32 -22.27 -37.20
N PRO A 52 11.30 -23.50 -37.75
CA PRO A 52 12.21 -23.90 -38.83
C PRO A 52 12.05 -23.07 -40.12
N PRO A 53 13.13 -22.81 -40.88
CA PRO A 53 13.08 -22.09 -42.17
C PRO A 53 12.14 -22.73 -43.20
N THR A 54 11.97 -24.05 -43.14
CA THR A 54 11.07 -24.82 -44.00
C THR A 54 9.59 -24.49 -43.79
N GLN A 55 9.22 -23.87 -42.67
CA GLN A 55 7.87 -23.39 -42.37
C GLN A 55 7.70 -21.88 -42.63
N LEU A 56 8.79 -21.14 -42.86
CA LEU A 56 8.82 -19.69 -43.03
C LEU A 56 8.80 -19.24 -44.51
N SER A 57 8.81 -20.18 -45.46
CA SER A 57 9.19 -19.93 -46.85
C SER A 57 8.01 -19.58 -47.77
N ALA A 58 7.58 -18.31 -47.73
CA ALA A 58 6.89 -17.64 -48.83
C ALA A 58 7.26 -16.14 -48.84
N PRO A 59 7.43 -15.48 -50.00
CA PRO A 59 7.73 -14.04 -50.07
C PRO A 59 6.70 -13.14 -49.34
N ARG A 60 5.43 -13.57 -49.26
CA ARG A 60 4.39 -12.93 -48.43
C ARG A 60 4.64 -13.05 -46.93
N ALA A 61 5.29 -14.12 -46.47
CA ALA A 61 5.61 -14.36 -45.07
C ALA A 61 6.70 -13.39 -44.57
N VAL A 62 7.65 -13.01 -45.43
CA VAL A 62 8.70 -12.03 -45.08
C VAL A 62 8.11 -10.64 -44.81
N GLY A 63 7.17 -10.17 -45.64
CA GLY A 63 6.48 -8.90 -45.41
C GLY A 63 5.58 -8.93 -44.17
N ALA A 64 4.93 -10.06 -43.90
CA ALA A 64 4.14 -10.27 -42.70
C ALA A 64 5.00 -10.28 -41.42
N ASP A 65 6.20 -10.88 -41.46
CA ASP A 65 7.13 -10.90 -40.33
C ASP A 65 7.65 -9.49 -39.99
N LEU A 66 8.01 -8.68 -40.99
CA LEU A 66 8.42 -7.28 -40.78
C LEU A 66 7.31 -6.44 -40.09
N LEU A 67 6.07 -6.59 -40.53
CA LEU A 67 4.92 -5.91 -39.92
C LEU A 67 4.70 -6.39 -38.47
N TRP A 68 4.82 -7.69 -38.23
CA TRP A 68 4.72 -8.30 -36.91
C TRP A 68 5.83 -7.80 -35.96
N GLN A 69 7.09 -7.82 -36.39
CA GLN A 69 8.22 -7.31 -35.61
C GLN A 69 8.03 -5.83 -35.25
N GLY A 70 7.56 -5.01 -36.21
CA GLY A 70 7.23 -3.61 -35.97
C GLY A 70 6.10 -3.43 -34.95
N TRP A 71 5.06 -4.27 -35.02
CA TRP A 71 3.98 -4.28 -34.03
C TRP A 71 4.48 -4.68 -32.63
N VAL A 72 5.28 -5.74 -32.52
CA VAL A 72 5.89 -6.20 -31.25
C VAL A 72 6.73 -5.08 -30.63
N GLY A 73 7.54 -4.38 -31.43
CA GLY A 73 8.35 -3.26 -30.98
C GLY A 73 7.51 -2.11 -30.40
N ARG A 74 6.47 -1.68 -31.14
CA ARG A 74 5.54 -0.65 -30.66
C ARG A 74 4.82 -1.08 -29.39
N ARG A 75 4.29 -2.31 -29.37
CA ARG A 75 3.55 -2.83 -28.23
C ARG A 75 4.40 -2.94 -26.96
N ARG A 76 5.66 -3.35 -27.10
CA ARG A 76 6.63 -3.37 -25.99
C ARG A 76 6.91 -1.96 -25.46
N ALA A 77 7.07 -0.98 -26.35
CA ALA A 77 7.31 0.40 -25.96
C ALA A 77 6.11 0.99 -25.19
N GLU A 78 4.88 0.71 -25.63
CA GLU A 78 3.65 1.09 -24.93
C GLU A 78 3.60 0.47 -23.53
N LEU A 79 3.77 -0.85 -23.42
CA LEU A 79 3.74 -1.57 -22.14
C LEU A 79 4.81 -1.07 -21.16
N ASN A 80 6.03 -0.81 -21.65
CA ASN A 80 7.11 -0.25 -20.84
C ASN A 80 6.81 1.18 -20.37
N THR A 81 6.20 1.99 -21.22
CA THR A 81 5.78 3.35 -20.87
C THR A 81 4.72 3.31 -19.76
N GLU A 82 3.70 2.46 -19.93
CA GLU A 82 2.68 2.25 -18.89
C GLU A 82 3.30 1.75 -17.58
N LEU A 83 4.24 0.80 -17.66
CA LEU A 83 4.93 0.25 -16.49
C LEU A 83 5.74 1.33 -15.77
N ALA A 84 6.49 2.14 -16.50
CA ALA A 84 7.25 3.26 -15.93
C ALA A 84 6.33 4.24 -15.20
N GLN A 85 5.18 4.59 -15.79
CA GLN A 85 4.19 5.46 -15.14
C GLN A 85 3.62 4.83 -13.86
N VAL A 86 3.32 3.53 -13.87
CA VAL A 86 2.86 2.81 -12.67
C VAL A 86 3.92 2.84 -11.57
N LEU A 87 5.18 2.60 -11.93
CA LEU A 87 6.30 2.63 -10.97
C LEU A 87 6.49 4.01 -10.34
N VAL A 88 6.41 5.09 -11.13
CA VAL A 88 6.46 6.47 -10.62
C VAL A 88 5.31 6.74 -9.66
N ARG A 89 4.07 6.38 -10.03
CA ARG A 89 2.91 6.52 -9.14
C ARG A 89 3.05 5.70 -7.86
N LYS A 90 3.56 4.46 -7.96
CA LYS A 90 3.79 3.57 -6.82
C LYS A 90 4.81 4.15 -5.86
N ALA A 91 5.91 4.72 -6.36
CA ALA A 91 6.91 5.38 -5.53
C ALA A 91 6.32 6.58 -4.76
N GLY A 92 5.53 7.42 -5.43
CA GLY A 92 4.81 8.52 -4.78
C GLY A 92 3.86 8.03 -3.68
N ARG A 93 3.01 7.05 -3.99
CA ARG A 93 2.04 6.48 -3.03
C ARG A 93 2.70 5.77 -1.86
N MET A 94 3.86 5.15 -2.06
CA MET A 94 4.61 4.54 -0.97
C MET A 94 5.07 5.61 0.05
N ASN A 95 5.44 6.80 -0.40
CA ASN A 95 5.77 7.91 0.50
C ASN A 95 4.53 8.37 1.28
N ASP A 96 3.37 8.48 0.62
CA ASP A 96 2.10 8.86 1.26
C ASP A 96 1.66 7.83 2.30
N LEU A 97 1.76 6.55 1.98
CA LEU A 97 1.45 5.44 2.90
C LEU A 97 2.35 5.48 4.14
N ARG A 98 3.66 5.71 3.97
CA ARG A 98 4.59 5.87 5.11
C ARG A 98 4.21 7.05 6.00
N ARG A 99 3.79 8.18 5.42
CA ARG A 99 3.32 9.34 6.18
C ARG A 99 2.01 9.07 6.92
N ALA A 100 1.06 8.40 6.27
CA ALA A 100 -0.21 8.00 6.89
C ALA A 100 0.02 7.03 8.06
N PHE A 101 0.90 6.04 7.86
CA PHE A 101 1.31 5.10 8.91
C PHE A 101 1.96 5.82 10.10
N GLY A 102 2.92 6.72 9.85
CA GLY A 102 3.57 7.48 10.91
C GLY A 102 2.61 8.32 11.73
N ARG A 103 1.64 8.98 11.08
CA ARG A 103 0.57 9.72 11.77
C ARG A 103 -0.31 8.80 12.61
N LYS A 104 -0.74 7.67 12.06
CA LYS A 104 -1.53 6.67 12.79
C LYS A 104 -0.78 6.19 14.04
N ALA A 105 0.49 5.80 13.88
CA ALA A 105 1.32 5.33 14.98
C ALA A 105 1.48 6.38 16.10
N ALA A 106 1.71 7.65 15.74
CA ALA A 106 1.82 8.73 16.71
C ALA A 106 0.50 8.97 17.47
N ILE A 107 -0.64 8.92 16.79
CA ILE A 107 -1.96 9.08 17.41
C ILE A 107 -2.27 7.90 18.33
N ASP A 108 -1.98 6.67 17.89
CA ASP A 108 -2.15 5.46 18.70
C ASP A 108 -1.29 5.54 19.98
N GLU A 109 -0.04 6.00 19.86
CA GLU A 109 0.86 6.20 21.00
C GLU A 109 0.33 7.25 21.99
N LEU A 110 -0.10 8.41 21.49
CA LEU A 110 -0.68 9.47 22.32
C LEU A 110 -1.96 8.99 23.03
N GLY A 111 -2.83 8.26 22.32
CA GLY A 111 -4.03 7.67 22.89
C GLY A 111 -3.72 6.63 23.97
N ASN A 112 -2.70 5.81 23.77
CA ASN A 112 -2.24 4.85 24.78
C ASN A 112 -1.69 5.55 26.03
N ARG A 113 -0.88 6.59 25.85
CA ARG A 113 -0.32 7.38 26.95
C ARG A 113 -1.40 8.06 27.77
N ALA A 114 -2.34 8.74 27.11
CA ALA A 114 -3.47 9.39 27.77
C ALA A 114 -4.34 8.38 28.57
N ARG A 115 -4.55 7.18 28.03
CA ARG A 115 -5.28 6.11 28.73
C ARG A 115 -4.51 5.58 29.93
N ALA A 116 -3.19 5.45 29.84
CA ALA A 116 -2.35 5.01 30.95
C ALA A 116 -2.36 6.05 32.09
N GLU A 117 -2.17 7.32 31.77
CA GLU A 117 -2.22 8.43 32.74
C GLU A 117 -3.60 8.53 33.43
N ALA A 118 -4.68 8.38 32.67
CA ALA A 118 -6.04 8.38 33.23
C ALA A 118 -6.28 7.21 34.19
N ARG A 119 -5.75 6.02 33.88
CA ARG A 119 -5.83 4.83 34.74
C ARG A 119 -5.02 5.02 36.02
N GLU A 120 -3.80 5.54 35.93
CA GLU A 120 -2.97 5.83 37.10
C GLU A 120 -3.63 6.86 38.02
N ALA A 121 -4.15 7.96 37.46
CA ALA A 121 -4.87 8.98 38.22
C ALA A 121 -6.15 8.43 38.87
N ALA A 122 -6.87 7.52 38.22
CA ALA A 122 -8.02 6.85 38.80
C ALA A 122 -7.63 5.88 39.93
N GLY A 123 -6.49 5.19 39.80
CA GLY A 123 -5.92 4.34 40.83
C GLY A 123 -5.59 5.13 42.11
N LYS A 124 -4.81 6.21 41.98
CA LYS A 124 -4.45 7.09 43.10
C LYS A 124 -5.68 7.62 43.83
N ARG A 125 -6.67 8.15 43.08
CA ARG A 125 -7.95 8.62 43.68
C ARG A 125 -8.69 7.52 44.45
N ARG A 126 -8.63 6.28 43.98
CA ARG A 126 -9.28 5.15 44.64
C ARG A 126 -8.55 4.75 45.92
N GLU A 127 -7.22 4.78 45.89
CA GLU A 127 -6.37 4.54 47.06
C GLU A 127 -6.59 5.60 48.14
N ASP A 128 -6.57 6.89 47.77
CA ASP A 128 -6.84 8.01 48.68
C ASP A 128 -8.23 7.88 49.33
N ALA A 129 -9.25 7.52 48.55
CA ALA A 129 -10.61 7.32 49.06
C ALA A 129 -10.69 6.16 50.07
N VAL A 130 -9.97 5.06 49.84
CA VAL A 130 -9.92 3.92 50.75
C VAL A 130 -9.18 4.28 52.05
N GLN A 131 -8.07 5.01 51.95
CA GLN A 131 -7.34 5.49 53.14
C GLN A 131 -8.18 6.45 53.98
N ALA A 132 -8.90 7.39 53.36
CA ALA A 132 -9.78 8.33 54.05
C ALA A 132 -10.91 7.62 54.83
N LEU A 133 -11.47 6.55 54.27
CA LEU A 133 -12.47 5.72 54.96
C LEU A 133 -11.87 4.88 56.10
N GLY A 134 -10.62 4.42 55.96
CA GLY A 134 -9.90 3.69 57.01
C GLY A 134 -9.57 4.55 58.24
N VAL A 135 -9.23 5.83 58.04
CA VAL A 135 -8.96 6.79 59.13
C VAL A 135 -10.25 7.21 59.85
N MET A 136 -11.41 7.14 59.18
CA MET A 136 -12.71 7.48 59.74
C MET A 136 -13.36 6.37 60.58
N ARG A 137 -12.66 5.25 60.84
CA ARG A 137 -13.09 4.24 61.81
C ARG A 137 -12.28 4.36 63.11
N PRO A 138 -12.53 5.36 63.98
CA PRO A 138 -12.05 5.32 65.36
C PRO A 138 -12.89 4.32 66.17
N GLY A 139 -12.19 3.60 67.06
CA GLY A 139 -12.62 2.59 68.01
C GLY A 139 -14.12 2.41 68.29
N GLY A 140 -14.59 1.17 68.11
CA GLY A 140 -15.64 0.60 68.96
C GLY A 140 -15.00 -0.09 70.16
#